data_AF-A0A3M2GYP0-F1
#
_entry.id   AF-A0A3M2GYP0-F1
#
_cell.length_a   1.000
_cell.length_b   1.000
_cell.length_c   1.000
_cell.angle_alpha   90.00
_cell.angle_beta   90.00
_cell.angle_gamma   90.00
#
_symmetry.space_group_name_H-M   'P 1'
#
loop_
_entity.id
_entity.type
_entity.pdbx_description
1 polymer ?
#
loop_
_entity_poly.entity_id
_entity_poly.type
_entity_poly.pdbx_seq_one_letter_code
_entity_poly.pdbx_strand_id
1 'polypeptide(L)' 'AFVVAVQTPYFAVTDKEGNYIIKDVPPGKYTLNVWHEKRQAEPQEVEVPEKGEVTVNFELSKRRK' A
#
# COMPACT_ATOMS: atom_id res chain seq x y z
N ALA A 1 12.83 6.37 -15.04
CA ALA A 1 12.87 5.53 -13.83
C ALA A 1 12.26 6.32 -12.68
N PHE A 2 11.53 5.66 -11.78
CA PHE A 2 10.96 6.28 -10.59
C PHE A 2 11.58 5.64 -9.34
N VAL A 3 11.82 6.44 -8.31
CA VAL A 3 12.33 5.97 -7.00
C VAL A 3 11.37 6.46 -5.93
N VAL A 4 10.86 5.54 -5.12
CA VAL A 4 10.02 5.84 -3.95
C VAL A 4 10.80 5.43 -2.71
N ALA A 5 11.12 6.42 -1.86
CA ALA A 5 11.77 6.16 -0.59
C ALA A 5 10.70 6.03 0.50
N VAL A 6 10.66 4.87 1.15
CA VAL A 6 9.81 4.60 2.31
C VAL A 6 10.70 4.48 3.55
N GLN A 7 10.20 4.93 4.70
CA GLN A 7 10.94 4.85 5.97
C GLN A 7 11.00 3.42 6.53
N THR A 8 10.13 2.53 6.07
CA THR A 8 10.02 1.15 6.53
C THR A 8 10.46 0.18 5.44
N PRO A 9 10.96 -1.02 5.80
CA PRO A 9 11.27 -2.06 4.82
C PRO A 9 10.01 -2.72 4.24
N TYR A 10 8.83 -2.39 4.77
CA TYR A 10 7.56 -3.00 4.40
C TYR A 10 6.92 -2.26 3.22
N PHE A 11 7.27 -2.66 2.01
CA PHE A 11 6.64 -2.19 0.78
C PHE A 11 6.50 -3.35 -0.21
N ALA A 12 5.54 -3.20 -1.13
CA ALA A 12 5.37 -4.11 -2.25
C ALA A 12 5.12 -3.31 -3.52
N VAL A 13 5.55 -3.87 -4.66
CA VAL A 13 5.19 -3.37 -5.99
C VAL A 13 4.03 -4.21 -6.49
N THR A 14 2.98 -3.56 -6.96
CA THR A 14 1.83 -4.23 -7.56
C THR A 14 2.23 -4.95 -8.84
N ASP A 15 1.65 -6.12 -9.10
CA ASP A 15 1.78 -6.81 -10.38
C ASP A 15 0.98 -6.12 -11.50
N LYS A 16 0.92 -6.75 -12.68
CA LYS A 16 0.18 -6.22 -13.84
C LYS A 16 -1.34 -6.25 -13.66
N GLU A 17 -1.84 -7.10 -12.77
CA GLU A 17 -3.26 -7.27 -12.46
C GLU A 17 -3.70 -6.35 -11.30
N GLY A 18 -2.75 -5.75 -10.60
CA GLY A 18 -2.97 -4.83 -9.48
C GLY A 18 -2.85 -5.48 -8.10
N ASN A 19 -2.44 -6.75 -8.03
CA ASN A 19 -2.28 -7.44 -6.75
C ASN A 19 -0.94 -7.10 -6.11
N TYR A 20 -0.91 -7.07 -4.78
CA TYR A 20 0.29 -6.84 -3.98
C TYR A 20 0.22 -7.66 -2.70
N ILE A 21 1.38 -8.06 -2.17
CA ILE A 21 1.49 -8.80 -0.91
C ILE A 21 2.67 -8.23 -0.13
N ILE A 22 2.42 -7.77 1.09
CA ILE A 22 3.46 -7.37 2.04
C ILE A 22 3.50 -8.44 3.14
N LYS A 23 4.63 -9.15 3.26
CA LYS A 23 4.82 -10.22 4.24
C LYS A 23 5.56 -9.71 5.47
N ASP A 24 5.40 -10.44 6.57
CA ASP A 24 6.15 -10.23 7.82
C ASP A 24 6.02 -8.82 8.41
N VAL A 25 4.86 -8.18 8.22
CA VAL A 25 4.55 -6.89 8.85
C VAL A 25 4.25 -7.13 10.34
N PRO A 26 4.97 -6.49 11.26
CA PRO A 26 4.69 -6.61 12.69
C PRO A 26 3.27 -6.16 13.01
N PRO A 27 2.65 -6.68 14.09
CA PRO A 27 1.35 -6.20 14.53
C PRO A 27 1.41 -4.73 14.96
N GLY A 28 0.39 -3.97 14.57
CA GLY A 28 0.32 -2.53 14.87
C GLY A 28 -0.62 -1.78 13.93
N LYS A 29 -0.73 -0.47 14.17
CA LYS A 29 -1.51 0.43 13.32
C LYS A 29 -0.58 1.09 12.31
N TYR A 30 -0.93 0.96 11.04
CA TYR A 30 -0.16 1.48 9.92
C TYR A 30 -1.06 2.30 9.00
N THR A 31 -0.46 3.29 8.34
CA THR A 31 -1.10 4.02 7.24
C THR A 31 -0.52 3.52 5.94
N LEU A 32 -1.34 2.81 5.16
CA LEU A 32 -0.97 2.35 3.83
C LEU A 32 -1.09 3.52 2.84
N ASN A 33 -0.03 3.71 2.06
CA ASN A 33 0.05 4.72 1.03
C ASN A 33 0.34 4.05 -0.31
N VAL A 34 -0.43 4.38 -1.33
CA VAL A 34 -0.22 3.89 -2.70
C VAL A 34 0.25 5.03 -3.58
N TRP A 35 1.40 4.82 -4.23
CA TRP A 35 1.95 5.77 -5.19
C TRP A 35 1.79 5.26 -6.62
N HIS A 36 1.32 6.14 -7.50
CA HIS A 36 1.23 5.87 -8.94
C HIS A 36 1.48 7.17 -9.72
N GLU A 37 2.14 7.09 -10.88
CA GLU A 37 2.60 8.27 -11.65
C GLU A 37 1.49 9.28 -12.02
N LYS A 38 0.29 8.76 -12.34
CA LYS A 38 -0.84 9.54 -12.89
C LYS A 38 -2.12 9.48 -12.06
N ARG A 39 -2.16 8.61 -11.05
CA ARG A 39 -3.36 8.32 -10.26
C ARG A 39 -3.05 8.52 -8.80
N GLN A 40 -4.07 8.85 -8.03
CA GLN A 40 -3.95 9.03 -6.59
C GLN A 40 -4.88 8.03 -5.90
N ALA A 41 -4.40 7.44 -4.82
CA ALA A 41 -5.21 6.71 -3.87
C ALA A 41 -5.36 7.54 -2.60
N GLU A 42 -6.46 7.36 -1.89
CA GLU A 42 -6.57 7.85 -0.53
C GLU A 42 -5.75 6.95 0.41
N PRO A 43 -4.94 7.53 1.31
CA PRO A 43 -4.30 6.76 2.36
C PRO A 43 -5.35 6.03 3.19
N GLN A 44 -5.08 4.77 3.53
CA GLN A 44 -5.98 4.00 4.38
C GLN A 44 -5.25 3.54 5.64
N GLU A 45 -5.91 3.69 6.78
CA GLU A 45 -5.44 3.13 8.04
C GLU A 45 -5.78 1.65 8.09
N VAL A 46 -4.78 0.84 8.45
CA VAL A 46 -4.91 -0.60 8.61
C VAL A 46 -4.34 -1.00 9.97
N GLU A 47 -5.04 -1.91 10.64
CA GLU A 47 -4.55 -2.56 11.85
C GLU A 47 -4.10 -3.97 11.49
N VAL A 48 -2.81 -4.24 11.64
CA VAL A 48 -2.21 -5.54 11.39
C VAL A 48 -2.32 -6.37 12.67
N PRO A 49 -3.07 -7.48 12.67
CA PRO A 49 -3.18 -8.36 13.83
C PRO A 49 -1.90 -9.19 13.99
N GLU A 50 -1.67 -9.72 15.21
CA GLU A 50 -0.50 -10.55 15.52
C GLU A 50 -0.45 -11.85 14.72
N LYS A 51 -1.62 -12.35 14.30
CA LYS A 51 -1.78 -13.52 13.43
C LYS A 51 -2.96 -13.31 12.50
N GLY A 52 -2.76 -13.58 11.22
CA GLY A 52 -3.80 -13.49 10.19
C GLY A 52 -3.35 -12.70 8.97
N GLU A 53 -4.26 -12.56 8.02
CA GLU A 53 -4.06 -11.77 6.82
C GLU A 53 -5.03 -10.58 6.85
N VAL A 54 -4.56 -9.43 6.39
CA VAL A 54 -5.41 -8.24 6.22
C VAL A 54 -5.45 -7.89 4.75
N THR A 55 -6.65 -7.95 4.18
CA THR A 55 -6.87 -7.58 2.78
C THR A 55 -7.42 -6.16 2.72
N VAL A 56 -6.68 -5.28 2.07
CA VAL A 56 -7.06 -3.89 1.85
C VAL A 56 -7.09 -3.61 0.35
N ASN A 57 -8.21 -3.11 -0.15
CA ASN A 57 -8.39 -2.77 -1.56
C ASN A 57 -8.32 -1.24 -1.73
N PHE A 58 -7.54 -0.81 -2.71
CA PHE A 58 -7.40 0.61 -3.06
C PHE A 58 -8.03 0.89 -4.41
N GLU A 59 -8.86 1.94 -4.47
CA GLU A 59 -9.33 2.49 -5.73
C GLU A 59 -8.48 3.71 -6.11
N LEU A 60 -7.80 3.59 -7.26
CA LEU A 60 -6.97 4.66 -7.81
C LEU A 60 -7.81 5.57 -8.69
N SER A 61 -8.08 6.79 -8.21
CA SER A 61 -8.76 7.81 -8.99
C SER A 61 -7.78 8.64 -9.82
N LYS A 62 -8.25 9.25 -10.92
CA LYS A 62 -7.46 10.26 -11.64
C LYS A 62 -7.25 11.42 -10.68
N ARG A 63 -6.00 11.88 -10.56
CA ARG A 63 -5.67 13.08 -9.80
C ARG A 63 -6.55 14.23 -10.32
N ARG A 64 -7.48 14.73 -9.49
CA ARG A 64 -8.32 15.89 -9.87
C ARG A 64 -7.37 17.06 -10.14
N LYS A 65 -7.57 17.68 -11.30
CA LYS A 65 -6.74 18.78 -11.83
C LYS A 65 -6.97 20.06 -11.04
#